data_AF-A0A285RJM0-F1
#
_entry.id   AF-A0A285RJM0-F1
#
_cell.length_a   1.000
_cell.length_b   1.000
_cell.length_c   1.000
_cell.angle_alpha   90.00
_cell.angle_beta   90.00
_cell.angle_gamma   90.00
#
_symmetry.space_group_name_H-M   'P 1'
#
loop_
_entity.id
_entity.type
_entity.pdbx_description
1 polymer ?
#
loop_
_entity_poly.entity_id
_entity_poly.type
_entity_poly.pdbx_seq_one_letter_code
_entity_poly.pdbx_strand_id
1 'polypeptide(L)' 'MDEKAVIIEARLRIEEAREEGFNEGFEDGFNEGIEQGVRQVIVGLLENGFSDEDIVNILKRSHEEVQLIRKSVIGLD' A
#
# COMPACT_ATOMS: atom_id res chain seq x y z
N MET A 1 -6.40 46.17 5.14
CA MET A 1 -5.90 44.89 5.67
C MET A 1 -4.42 45.07 5.99
N ASP A 2 -3.95 44.52 7.11
CA ASP A 2 -2.54 44.52 7.47
C ASP A 2 -1.78 43.54 6.57
N GLU A 3 -0.78 44.02 5.83
CA GLU A 3 0.05 43.23 4.93
C GLU A 3 0.71 42.04 5.65
N LYS A 4 1.05 42.21 6.93
CA LYS A 4 1.61 41.12 7.75
C LYS A 4 0.60 40.00 7.96
N ALA A 5 -0.67 40.33 8.18
CA ALA A 5 -1.72 39.33 8.38
C ALA A 5 -1.92 38.48 7.11
N VAL A 6 -1.88 39.11 5.93
CA VAL A 6 -1.97 38.42 4.63
C VAL A 6 -0.81 37.45 4.43
N ILE A 7 0.41 37.89 4.75
CA ILE A 7 1.60 37.04 4.63
C ILE A 7 1.55 35.85 5.59
N ILE A 8 1.07 36.05 6.82
CA ILE A 8 0.91 34.97 7.80
C ILE A 8 -0.11 33.94 7.31
N GLU A 9 -1.28 34.39 6.85
CA GLU A 9 -2.32 33.50 6.34
C GLU A 9 -1.85 32.69 5.12
N ALA A 10 -1.13 33.32 4.19
CA ALA A 10 -0.58 32.63 3.03
C ALA A 10 0.45 31.56 3.42
N ARG A 11 1.26 31.80 4.46
CA ARG A 11 2.22 30.80 4.96
C ARG A 11 1.54 29.62 5.62
N LEU A 12 0.53 29.87 6.46
CA LEU A 12 -0.25 28.82 7.11
C LEU A 12 -0.89 27.89 6.08
N ARG A 13 -1.53 28.45 5.04
CA ARG A 13 -2.12 27.64 3.96
C ARG A 13 -1.10 26.78 3.20
N ILE A 14 0.12 27.29 2.99
CA ILE A 14 1.18 26.52 2.31
C ILE A 14 1.70 25.40 3.23
N GLU A 15 1.80 25.66 4.53
CA GLU A 15 2.22 24.66 5.52
C GLU A 15 1.18 23.56 5.64
N GLU A 16 -0.11 23.92 5.77
CA GLU A 16 -1.24 22.99 5.77
C GLU A 16 -1.27 22.14 4.49
N ALA A 17 -1.18 22.76 3.31
CA ALA A 17 -1.19 22.03 2.04
C ALA A 17 0.02 21.07 1.88
N ARG A 18 1.17 21.41 2.47
CA ARG A 18 2.34 20.52 2.47
C ARG A 18 2.18 19.35 3.42
N GLU A 19 1.62 19.59 4.59
CA GLU A 19 1.34 18.55 5.57
C GLU A 19 0.29 17.57 5.04
N GLU A 20 -0.81 18.07 4.49
CA GLU A 20 -1.85 17.25 3.84
C GLU A 20 -1.27 16.42 2.70
N GLY A 21 -0.55 17.06 1.76
CA GLY A 21 0.05 16.35 0.63
C GLY A 21 1.11 15.32 1.03
N PHE A 22 1.86 15.56 2.11
CA PHE A 22 2.80 14.57 2.65
C PHE A 22 2.05 13.39 3.28
N ASN A 23 1.03 13.66 4.09
CA ASN A 23 0.26 12.61 4.77
C ASN A 23 -0.46 11.71 3.77
N GLU A 24 -1.14 12.28 2.78
CA GLU A 24 -1.80 11.52 1.72
C GLU A 24 -0.79 10.67 0.94
N GLY A 25 0.30 11.29 0.45
CA GLY A 25 1.31 10.56 -0.31
C GLY A 25 2.04 9.48 0.50
N PHE A 26 2.24 9.70 1.80
CA PHE A 26 2.83 8.71 2.68
C PHE A 26 1.86 7.54 2.94
N GLU A 27 0.59 7.82 3.23
CA GLU A 27 -0.42 6.78 3.48
C GLU A 27 -0.60 5.88 2.26
N ASP A 28 -0.79 6.47 1.08
CA ASP A 28 -0.95 5.74 -0.18
C ASP A 28 0.31 4.89 -0.48
N GLY A 29 1.48 5.52 -0.47
CA GLY A 29 2.74 4.83 -0.78
C GLY A 29 3.09 3.74 0.23
N PHE A 30 2.77 3.94 1.52
CA PHE A 30 2.98 2.93 2.55
C PHE A 30 2.05 1.74 2.35
N ASN A 31 0.76 1.97 2.10
CA ASN A 31 -0.22 0.90 1.86
C ASN A 31 0.13 0.09 0.61
N GLU A 32 0.45 0.75 -0.52
CA GLU A 32 0.91 0.08 -1.74
C GLU A 32 2.17 -0.77 -1.49
N GLY A 33 3.15 -0.23 -0.75
CA GLY A 33 4.38 -0.94 -0.42
C GLY A 33 4.13 -2.19 0.42
N ILE A 34 3.22 -2.12 1.40
CA ILE A 34 2.82 -3.27 2.20
C ILE A 34 2.13 -4.33 1.34
N GLU A 35 1.18 -3.95 0.48
CA GLU A 35 0.48 -4.88 -0.42
C GLU A 35 1.45 -5.58 -1.38
N GLN A 36 2.38 -4.84 -1.98
CA GLN A 36 3.42 -5.41 -2.83
C GLN A 36 4.32 -6.39 -2.07
N GLY A 37 4.72 -6.05 -0.85
CA GLY A 37 5.52 -6.93 0.00
C GLY A 37 4.79 -8.24 0.35
N VAL A 38 3.51 -8.16 0.73
CA VAL A 38 2.68 -9.35 1.00
C VAL A 38 2.56 -10.23 -0.25
N ARG A 39 2.32 -9.62 -1.42
CA ARG A 39 2.27 -10.34 -2.70
C ARG A 39 3.58 -11.06 -2.99
N GLN A 40 4.74 -10.42 -2.81
CA GLN A 40 6.05 -11.05 -3.01
C GLN A 40 6.25 -12.26 -2.09
N VAL A 41 5.83 -12.18 -0.83
CA VAL A 41 5.89 -13.31 0.10
C VAL A 41 5.01 -14.46 -0.38
N ILE A 42 3.77 -14.18 -0.81
CA ILE A 42 2.86 -15.21 -1.36
C ILE A 42 3.50 -15.89 -2.57
N VAL A 43 4.04 -15.12 -3.52
CA VAL A 43 4.73 -15.68 -4.71
C VAL A 43 5.87 -16.60 -4.28
N GLY A 44 6.73 -16.15 -3.37
CA GLY A 44 7.83 -16.98 -2.87
C GLY A 44 7.36 -18.27 -2.21
N LEU A 45 6.29 -18.24 -1.41
CA LEU A 45 5.71 -19.45 -0.82
C LEU A 45 5.16 -20.41 -1.89
N LEU A 46 4.44 -19.88 -2.89
CA LEU A 46 3.91 -20.67 -4.00
C LEU A 46 5.03 -21.36 -4.80
N GLU A 47 6.09 -20.63 -5.13
CA GLU A 47 7.26 -21.15 -5.84
C GLU A 47 8.00 -22.24 -5.06
N ASN A 48 7.95 -22.18 -3.73
CA ASN A 48 8.52 -23.20 -2.84
C ASN A 48 7.54 -24.35 -2.54
N GLY A 49 6.41 -24.43 -3.24
CA GLY A 49 5.49 -25.58 -3.19
C GLY A 49 4.50 -25.57 -2.03
N PHE A 50 4.33 -24.44 -1.34
CA PHE A 50 3.30 -24.32 -0.31
C PHE A 50 1.90 -24.37 -0.93
N SER A 51 0.96 -24.99 -0.22
CA SER A 51 -0.43 -25.04 -0.63
C SER A 51 -1.13 -23.70 -0.36
N ASP A 52 -2.24 -23.44 -1.06
CA ASP A 52 -3.04 -22.23 -0.81
C ASP A 52 -3.59 -22.20 0.61
N GLU A 53 -3.93 -23.37 1.17
CA GLU A 53 -4.41 -23.51 2.55
C GLU A 53 -3.32 -23.13 3.57
N ASP A 54 -2.08 -23.58 3.36
CA ASP A 54 -0.96 -23.19 4.21
C ASP A 54 -0.71 -21.68 4.16
N ILE A 55 -0.73 -21.10 2.95
CA ILE A 55 -0.48 -19.66 2.76
C ILE A 55 -1.57 -18.82 3.43
N VAL A 56 -2.84 -19.18 3.24
CA VAL A 56 -3.99 -18.57 3.93
C VAL A 56 -3.79 -18.63 5.45
N ASN A 57 -3.38 -19.78 5.97
CA ASN A 57 -3.20 -19.98 7.40
C ASN A 57 -1.99 -19.23 7.98
N ILE A 58 -0.88 -19.14 7.25
CA ILE A 58 0.35 -18.44 7.66
C ILE A 58 0.13 -16.93 7.64
N LEU A 59 -0.40 -16.40 6.54
CA LEU A 59 -0.50 -14.95 6.32
C LEU A 59 -1.83 -14.36 6.77
N LYS A 60 -2.80 -15.21 7.17
CA LYS A 60 -4.17 -14.81 7.54
C LYS A 60 -4.85 -13.99 6.43
N ARG A 61 -4.64 -14.42 5.19
CA ARG A 61 -5.23 -13.82 3.98
C ARG A 61 -6.41 -14.62 3.45
N SER A 62 -7.20 -14.02 2.57
CA SER A 62 -8.34 -14.71 2.00
C SER A 62 -7.88 -15.75 0.97
N HIS A 63 -8.67 -16.81 0.78
CA HIS A 63 -8.39 -17.79 -0.26
C HIS A 63 -8.44 -17.16 -1.66
N GLU A 64 -9.35 -16.21 -1.88
CA GLU A 64 -9.49 -15.48 -3.14
C GLU A 64 -8.23 -14.71 -3.50
N GLU A 65 -7.62 -14.01 -2.54
CA GLU A 65 -6.39 -13.24 -2.75
C GLU A 65 -5.23 -14.17 -3.18
N VAL A 66 -5.05 -15.28 -2.47
CA VAL A 66 -4.01 -16.26 -2.80
C VAL A 66 -4.24 -16.87 -4.18
N GLN A 67 -5.50 -17.20 -4.54
CA GLN A 67 -5.84 -17.72 -5.86
C GLN A 67 -5.57 -16.71 -6.98
N LEU A 68 -5.90 -15.43 -6.79
CA LEU A 68 -5.62 -14.38 -7.77
C LEU A 68 -4.12 -14.24 -8.03
N ILE A 69 -3.31 -14.25 -6.95
CA ILE A 69 -1.85 -14.19 -7.09
C ILE A 69 -1.34 -15.46 -7.77
N ARG A 70 -1.81 -16.64 -7.37
CA ARG A 70 -1.45 -17.91 -8.00
C ARG A 70 -1.69 -17.87 -9.52
N LYS A 71 -2.88 -17.45 -9.98
CA LYS A 71 -3.17 -17.32 -11.42
C LYS A 71 -2.13 -16.45 -12.14
N SER A 72 -1.74 -15.33 -11.54
CA SER A 72 -0.73 -14.42 -12.10
C SER A 72 0.70 -14.99 -12.13
N VAL A 73 1.02 -15.96 -11.27
CA VAL A 73 2.34 -16.63 -11.23
C VAL A 73 2.42 -17.77 -12.24
N ILE A 74 1.38 -18.61 -12.32
CA ILE A 74 1.40 -19.81 -13.17
C ILE A 74 1.04 -19.49 -14.64
N GLY A 75 0.72 -18.23 -14.98
CA GLY A 75 0.39 -17.81 -16.34
C GLY A 75 -0.91 -18.42 -16.87
N LEU A 76 -1.87 -18.70 -15.98
CA LEU A 76 -3.20 -19.16 -16.35
C LEU A 76 -4.11 -17.93 -16.49
N ASP A 77 -4.02 -17.26 -17.65
CA ASP A 77 -5.00 -16.27 -18.11
C ASP A 77 -6.33 -16.94 -18.49
#